data_AF-A0A3M1Y6W6-F1
#
_entry.id   AF-A0A3M1Y6W6-F1
#
_cell.length_a   1.000
_cell.length_b   1.000
_cell.length_c   1.000
_cell.angle_alpha   90.00
_cell.angle_beta   90.00
_cell.angle_gamma   90.00
#
_symmetry.space_group_name_H-M   'P 1'
#
loop_
_entity.id
_entity.type
_entity.pdbx_description
1 polymer ?
#
loop_
_entity_poly.entity_id
_entity_poly.type
_entity_poly.pdbx_seq_one_letter_code
_entity_poly.pdbx_strand_id
1 'polypeptide(L)'
;MIEGNRLLLGFVIKGRSTKEPSHGRKNPWKACLKCHTEEVSQGSVTLRKSFGHARHVFMNEISCESCHVFGSHNFQPDTRLCQRCHPNRLVHGMAMAGLNCLNCHLFGDSSPKFVSQSRCFRCHKGLKMSETMAGIRCFDCHRPHDRLKMKGSDCLGRCHMNEVQVGQHRVHINKAGVDCIYCHRAHTWKVGEENAKRLCSKCHEYRKPELFIY
;
A
#
# COMPACT_ATOMS: atom_id res chain seq x y z
N MET A 1 38.49 22.78 -3.41
CA MET A 1 38.61 22.18 -4.75
C MET A 1 37.98 20.79 -4.71
N ILE A 2 36.84 20.61 -5.37
CA ILE A 2 35.93 19.46 -5.25
C ILE A 2 36.64 18.19 -5.76
N GLU A 3 36.60 17.09 -4.99
CA GLU A 3 37.29 15.80 -5.26
C GLU A 3 37.13 15.33 -6.72
N GLY A 4 35.97 15.57 -7.31
CA GLY A 4 35.65 15.27 -8.72
C GLY A 4 36.61 15.95 -9.71
N ASN A 5 37.04 17.18 -9.46
CA ASN A 5 37.99 17.88 -10.32
C ASN A 5 39.37 17.22 -10.27
N ARG A 6 39.76 16.63 -9.13
CA ARG A 6 41.06 15.96 -8.97
C ARG A 6 41.08 14.59 -9.66
N LEU A 7 39.95 13.88 -9.68
CA LEU A 7 39.79 12.61 -10.40
C LEU A 7 39.76 12.83 -11.92
N LEU A 8 39.06 13.88 -12.38
CA LEU A 8 39.03 14.27 -13.78
C LEU A 8 40.42 14.66 -14.28
N LEU A 9 41.14 15.51 -13.52
CA LEU A 9 42.52 15.88 -13.83
C LEU A 9 43.46 14.67 -13.82
N GLY A 10 43.29 13.75 -12.86
CA GLY A 10 44.09 12.52 -12.80
C GLY A 10 43.89 11.59 -14.00
N PHE A 11 42.66 11.48 -14.51
CA PHE A 11 42.34 10.71 -15.71
C PHE A 11 42.91 11.36 -16.98
N VAL A 12 42.74 12.68 -17.13
CA VAL A 12 43.23 13.45 -18.29
C VAL A 12 44.76 13.47 -18.37
N ILE A 13 45.45 13.59 -17.22
CA ILE A 13 46.91 13.74 -17.21
C ILE A 13 47.64 12.39 -17.28
N LYS A 14 47.10 11.31 -16.71
CA LYS A 14 47.82 10.02 -16.59
C LYS A 14 47.19 8.85 -17.34
N GLY A 15 46.10 9.07 -18.09
CA GLY A 15 45.40 8.04 -18.89
C GLY A 15 44.66 6.97 -18.07
N ARG A 16 45.04 6.76 -16.80
CA ARG A 16 44.35 5.96 -15.79
C ARG A 16 44.57 6.60 -14.43
N SER A 17 43.51 6.97 -13.73
CA SER A 17 43.59 7.42 -12.34
C SER A 17 44.06 6.23 -11.47
N THR A 18 45.24 6.34 -10.85
CA THR A 18 45.75 5.34 -9.89
C THR A 18 45.10 5.45 -8.51
N LYS A 19 44.21 6.43 -8.30
CA LYS A 19 43.39 6.52 -7.10
C LYS A 19 42.08 5.78 -7.35
N GLU A 20 41.91 4.66 -6.66
CA GLU A 20 40.60 4.04 -6.51
C GLU A 20 39.64 5.07 -5.88
N PRO A 21 38.45 5.25 -6.45
CA PRO A 21 37.48 6.16 -5.88
C PRO A 21 37.12 5.73 -4.45
N SER A 22 37.00 6.69 -3.53
CA SER A 22 36.68 6.41 -2.12
C SER A 22 35.26 5.87 -1.90
N HIS A 23 34.42 5.84 -2.94
CA HIS A 23 33.09 5.24 -2.91
C HIS A 23 33.20 3.73 -3.14
N GLY A 24 32.92 2.96 -2.08
CA GLY A 24 33.00 1.50 -2.08
C GLY A 24 34.02 0.90 -1.10
N ARG A 25 34.42 1.61 -0.03
CA ARG A 25 35.35 1.07 0.97
C ARG A 25 34.78 -0.13 1.74
N LYS A 26 35.67 -1.06 2.10
CA LYS A 26 35.54 -2.30 2.92
C LYS A 26 34.86 -2.17 4.30
N ASN A 27 34.30 -1.01 4.65
CA ASN A 27 33.49 -0.81 5.86
C ASN A 27 32.63 0.49 5.74
N PRO A 28 31.71 0.59 4.75
CA PRO A 28 31.01 1.83 4.44
C PRO A 28 30.09 2.29 5.58
N TRP A 29 29.61 1.36 6.41
CA TRP A 29 28.51 1.59 7.36
C TRP A 29 28.88 2.45 8.56
N LYS A 30 30.13 2.35 9.03
CA LYS A 30 30.63 3.26 10.08
C LYS A 30 30.70 4.71 9.59
N ALA A 31 30.96 4.92 8.30
CA ALA A 31 30.94 6.24 7.69
C ALA A 31 29.50 6.77 7.52
N CYS A 32 28.53 5.91 7.20
CA CYS A 32 27.11 6.27 7.15
C CYS A 32 26.63 6.79 8.50
N LEU A 33 26.97 6.09 9.59
CA LEU A 33 26.61 6.51 10.95
C LEU A 33 27.16 7.90 11.26
N LYS A 34 28.40 8.20 10.88
CA LYS A 34 29.04 9.49 11.14
C LYS A 34 28.22 10.69 10.64
N CYS A 35 27.68 10.62 9.42
CA CYS A 35 26.88 11.71 8.86
C CYS A 35 25.40 11.64 9.28
N HIS A 36 24.78 10.45 9.25
CA HIS A 36 23.34 10.33 9.49
C HIS A 36 22.94 10.38 10.98
N THR A 37 23.89 10.26 11.92
CA THR A 37 23.61 10.59 13.33
C THR A 37 23.63 12.09 13.62
N GLU A 38 24.30 12.91 12.79
CA GLU A 38 24.41 14.37 12.97
C GLU A 38 23.28 15.13 12.25
N GLU A 39 22.77 14.62 11.13
CA GLU A 39 21.56 15.11 10.41
C GLU A 39 20.28 15.12 11.27
N VAL A 40 20.32 14.48 12.45
CA VAL A 40 19.27 14.51 13.48
C VAL A 40 18.91 15.94 13.92
N SER A 41 19.86 16.87 13.81
CA SER A 41 19.69 18.28 14.15
C SER A 41 18.81 19.08 13.16
N GLN A 42 18.55 18.56 11.96
CA GLN A 42 17.88 19.28 10.86
C GLN A 42 16.49 18.75 10.49
N GLY A 43 15.92 17.82 11.27
CA GLY A 43 14.52 17.42 11.13
C GLY A 43 14.23 16.30 10.11
N SER A 44 15.23 15.57 9.62
CA SER A 44 15.00 14.33 8.87
C SER A 44 14.42 13.24 9.80
N VAL A 45 13.63 12.30 9.27
CA VAL A 45 13.18 11.12 10.04
C VAL A 45 14.40 10.22 10.26
N THR A 46 15.05 10.42 11.39
CA THR A 46 16.40 9.90 11.64
C THR A 46 16.40 8.39 11.86
N LEU A 47 17.54 7.75 11.58
CA LEU A 47 17.85 6.36 11.96
C LEU A 47 17.39 6.04 13.39
N ARG A 48 17.61 6.93 14.37
CA ARG A 48 17.24 6.68 15.77
C ARG A 48 15.76 6.89 16.10
N LYS A 49 15.08 7.80 15.40
CA LYS A 49 13.63 8.06 15.61
C LYS A 49 12.74 7.07 14.88
N SER A 50 13.28 6.41 13.87
CA SER A 50 12.56 5.43 13.09
C SER A 50 12.35 4.14 13.92
N PHE A 51 11.12 3.74 14.21
CA PHE A 51 10.83 2.52 14.99
C PHE A 51 11.49 1.28 14.37
N GLY A 52 11.45 1.18 13.04
CA GLY A 52 12.10 0.13 12.28
C GLY A 52 13.61 0.06 12.52
N HIS A 53 14.38 1.13 12.31
CA HIS A 53 15.83 1.04 12.54
C HIS A 53 16.16 0.92 14.03
N ALA A 54 15.38 1.53 14.95
CA ALA A 54 15.52 1.32 16.39
C ALA A 54 15.54 -0.18 16.72
N ARG A 55 14.50 -0.91 16.28
CA ARG A 55 14.40 -2.35 16.52
C ARG A 55 15.48 -3.15 15.79
N HIS A 56 15.73 -2.87 14.52
CA HIS A 56 16.58 -3.74 13.70
C HIS A 56 18.08 -3.42 13.88
N VAL A 57 18.48 -2.16 13.74
CA VAL A 57 19.90 -1.76 13.73
C VAL A 57 20.45 -1.62 15.14
N PHE A 58 19.69 -1.04 16.07
CA PHE A 58 20.22 -0.70 17.40
C PHE A 58 19.92 -1.76 18.46
N MET A 59 18.72 -2.34 18.47
CA MET A 59 18.36 -3.36 19.46
C MET A 59 18.79 -4.77 19.05
N ASN A 60 18.68 -5.09 17.76
CA ASN A 60 19.00 -6.42 17.23
C ASN A 60 20.34 -6.45 16.47
N GLU A 61 21.08 -5.33 16.45
CA GLU A 61 22.42 -5.23 15.87
C GLU A 61 22.53 -5.68 14.40
N ILE A 62 21.43 -5.55 13.63
CA ILE A 62 21.42 -5.90 12.21
C ILE A 62 22.21 -4.85 11.42
N SER A 63 23.24 -5.30 10.70
CA SER A 63 24.04 -4.40 9.86
C SER A 63 23.21 -3.77 8.74
N CYS A 64 23.53 -2.52 8.40
CA CYS A 64 22.92 -1.75 7.34
C CYS A 64 22.96 -2.48 5.97
N GLU A 65 24.02 -3.24 5.68
CA GLU A 65 24.15 -4.06 4.44
C GLU A 65 23.06 -5.13 4.28
N SER A 66 22.48 -5.56 5.39
CA SER A 66 21.45 -6.60 5.39
C SER A 66 20.18 -6.11 4.70
N CYS A 67 19.98 -4.78 4.65
CA CYS A 67 18.82 -4.12 4.07
C CYS A 67 19.20 -3.22 2.88
N HIS A 68 20.32 -2.51 2.95
CA HIS A 68 20.76 -1.56 1.94
C HIS A 68 21.87 -2.17 1.09
N VAL A 69 21.61 -2.40 -0.18
CA VAL A 69 22.63 -2.75 -1.17
C VAL A 69 23.25 -1.48 -1.74
N PHE A 70 24.57 -1.49 -1.96
CA PHE A 70 25.31 -0.34 -2.47
C PHE A 70 24.97 -0.11 -3.95
N GLY A 71 23.94 0.70 -4.21
CA GLY A 71 23.65 1.27 -5.53
C GLY A 71 23.90 2.77 -5.46
N SER A 72 24.72 3.31 -6.36
CA SER A 72 25.25 4.69 -6.31
C SER A 72 24.19 5.78 -6.14
N HIS A 73 22.93 5.52 -6.49
CA HIS A 73 21.83 6.48 -6.42
C HIS A 73 20.49 5.90 -5.94
N ASN A 74 20.44 4.67 -5.41
CA ASN A 74 19.20 4.13 -4.84
C ASN A 74 19.47 3.48 -3.48
N PHE A 75 19.19 4.24 -2.44
CA PHE A 75 19.40 3.82 -1.06
C PHE A 75 18.15 3.18 -0.44
N GLN A 76 17.04 3.07 -1.17
CA GLN A 76 15.86 2.37 -0.63
C GLN A 76 16.12 0.86 -0.61
N PRO A 77 15.87 0.19 0.54
CA PRO A 77 16.06 -1.25 0.63
C PRO A 77 15.04 -1.97 -0.27
N ASP A 78 15.47 -3.02 -0.94
CA ASP A 78 14.55 -3.91 -1.63
C ASP A 78 13.67 -4.60 -0.58
N THR A 79 12.36 -4.37 -0.63
CA THR A 79 11.40 -4.96 0.32
C THR A 79 11.43 -6.49 0.35
N ARG A 80 11.94 -7.16 -0.69
CA ARG A 80 12.15 -8.63 -0.69
C ARG A 80 13.21 -9.08 0.31
N LEU A 81 14.15 -8.21 0.68
CA LEU A 81 15.15 -8.52 1.71
C LEU A 81 14.50 -8.75 3.07
N CYS A 82 13.37 -8.07 3.36
CA CYS A 82 12.61 -8.26 4.58
C CYS A 82 12.14 -9.72 4.74
N GLN A 83 11.80 -10.40 3.64
CA GLN A 83 11.27 -11.76 3.65
C GLN A 83 12.31 -12.81 4.09
N ARG A 84 13.62 -12.48 4.04
CA ARG A 84 14.67 -13.39 4.55
C ARG A 84 14.52 -13.63 6.06
N CYS A 85 14.15 -12.60 6.81
CA CYS A 85 13.90 -12.69 8.25
C CYS A 85 12.41 -12.79 8.59
N HIS A 86 11.53 -12.38 7.66
CA HIS A 86 10.10 -12.32 7.85
C HIS A 86 9.32 -13.05 6.74
N PRO A 87 9.53 -14.37 6.56
CA PRO A 87 8.92 -15.13 5.45
C PRO A 87 7.38 -15.12 5.49
N ASN A 88 6.81 -15.01 6.69
CA ASN A 88 5.37 -15.05 6.94
C ASN A 88 4.76 -13.67 7.26
N ARG A 89 5.47 -12.57 6.96
CA ARG A 89 4.97 -11.19 7.21
C ARG A 89 4.61 -10.51 5.90
N LEU A 90 3.67 -11.12 5.20
CA LEU A 90 3.02 -10.51 4.05
C LEU A 90 1.57 -10.19 4.39
N VAL A 91 1.01 -9.26 3.65
CA VAL A 91 -0.43 -9.02 3.66
C VAL A 91 -1.11 -10.28 3.16
N HIS A 92 -2.15 -10.74 3.86
CA HIS A 92 -2.90 -11.95 3.52
C HIS A 92 -4.33 -11.65 3.03
N GLY A 93 -4.81 -10.40 3.14
CA GLY A 93 -6.18 -10.01 2.79
C GLY A 93 -6.37 -9.46 1.37
N MET A 94 -7.66 -9.41 0.98
CA MET A 94 -8.27 -8.89 -0.25
C MET A 94 -7.37 -8.62 -1.48
N ALA A 95 -7.04 -9.65 -2.27
CA ALA A 95 -6.28 -9.51 -3.53
C ALA A 95 -4.96 -8.69 -3.43
N MET A 96 -4.54 -8.36 -2.21
CA MET A 96 -3.29 -7.72 -1.81
C MET A 96 -2.36 -8.74 -1.17
N ALA A 97 -2.72 -10.02 -1.28
CA ALA A 97 -1.94 -11.14 -0.79
C ALA A 97 -0.52 -11.08 -1.37
N GLY A 98 0.48 -11.20 -0.50
CA GLY A 98 1.89 -11.18 -0.90
C GLY A 98 2.53 -9.79 -0.96
N LEU A 99 1.79 -8.71 -0.68
CA LEU A 99 2.40 -7.39 -0.53
C LEU A 99 3.19 -7.29 0.78
N ASN A 100 4.34 -6.62 0.73
CA ASN A 100 5.14 -6.29 1.90
C ASN A 100 4.49 -5.17 2.71
N CYS A 101 4.68 -5.18 4.03
CA CYS A 101 4.14 -4.16 4.95
C CYS A 101 4.52 -2.74 4.50
N LEU A 102 5.74 -2.57 3.99
CA LEU A 102 6.29 -1.28 3.57
C LEU A 102 5.64 -0.69 2.30
N ASN A 103 4.83 -1.47 1.60
CA ASN A 103 4.04 -0.96 0.48
C ASN A 103 2.99 0.05 0.96
N CYS A 104 2.52 -0.12 2.21
CA CYS A 104 1.49 0.72 2.82
C CYS A 104 2.04 1.52 4.01
N HIS A 105 2.87 0.89 4.84
CA HIS A 105 3.38 1.42 6.08
C HIS A 105 4.79 2.02 5.92
N LEU A 106 5.09 3.07 6.67
CA LEU A 106 6.45 3.58 6.78
C LEU A 106 7.26 2.71 7.75
N PHE A 107 8.55 2.52 7.43
CA PHE A 107 9.47 1.79 8.31
C PHE A 107 9.76 2.55 9.61
N GLY A 108 9.70 3.89 9.57
CA GLY A 108 10.13 4.73 10.68
C GLY A 108 9.07 5.18 11.67
N ASP A 109 7.78 5.14 11.33
CA ASP A 109 6.78 5.59 12.29
C ASP A 109 6.35 4.43 13.19
N SER A 110 5.90 4.74 14.41
CA SER A 110 4.99 3.86 15.12
C SER A 110 3.76 3.70 14.23
N SER A 111 3.77 2.66 13.40
CA SER A 111 2.98 2.68 12.18
C SER A 111 1.53 2.99 12.50
N PRO A 112 0.95 4.08 11.96
CA PRO A 112 -0.42 4.42 12.28
C PRO A 112 -1.29 3.22 11.90
N LYS A 113 -2.28 2.91 12.77
CA LYS A 113 -3.20 1.79 12.53
C LYS A 113 -3.90 1.89 11.16
N PHE A 114 -3.98 3.10 10.61
CA PHE A 114 -4.55 3.41 9.31
C PHE A 114 -3.57 4.16 8.42
N VAL A 115 -3.51 3.77 7.16
CA VAL A 115 -2.74 4.48 6.12
C VAL A 115 -3.59 5.55 5.46
N SER A 116 -2.96 6.61 4.95
CA SER A 116 -3.67 7.66 4.21
C SER A 116 -4.30 7.11 2.92
N GLN A 117 -5.42 7.68 2.48
CA GLN A 117 -6.04 7.29 1.19
C GLN A 117 -5.09 7.49 0.00
N SER A 118 -4.22 8.52 0.07
CA SER A 118 -3.20 8.76 -0.95
C SER A 118 -2.24 7.58 -1.15
N ARG A 119 -2.00 6.76 -0.11
CA ARG A 119 -1.21 5.51 -0.25
C ARG A 119 -1.92 4.51 -1.15
N CYS A 120 -3.24 4.39 -1.04
CA CYS A 120 -4.04 3.50 -1.89
C CYS A 120 -3.98 3.93 -3.37
N PHE A 121 -4.14 5.23 -3.63
CA PHE A 121 -4.21 5.77 -5.00
C PHE A 121 -2.89 5.65 -5.79
N ARG A 122 -1.76 5.43 -5.13
CA ARG A 122 -0.49 5.14 -5.84
C ARG A 122 -0.60 3.92 -6.77
N CYS A 123 -1.37 2.91 -6.36
CA CYS A 123 -1.62 1.71 -7.15
C CYS A 123 -3.01 1.75 -7.80
N HIS A 124 -4.02 2.23 -7.06
CA HIS A 124 -5.40 2.32 -7.54
C HIS A 124 -5.67 3.63 -8.31
N LYS A 125 -4.90 3.88 -9.38
CA LYS A 125 -4.95 5.14 -10.14
C LYS A 125 -6.28 5.40 -10.86
N GLY A 126 -7.07 4.34 -11.09
CA GLY A 126 -8.39 4.44 -11.74
C GLY A 126 -9.51 4.89 -10.81
N LEU A 127 -9.27 4.96 -9.49
CA LEU A 127 -10.26 5.45 -8.53
C LEU A 127 -10.12 6.97 -8.39
N LYS A 128 -11.22 7.69 -8.57
CA LYS A 128 -11.26 9.15 -8.34
C LYS A 128 -11.95 9.44 -7.01
N MET A 129 -11.40 10.40 -6.25
CA MET A 129 -12.00 10.89 -5.00
C MET A 129 -13.38 11.54 -5.20
N SER A 130 -13.84 11.78 -6.44
CA SER A 130 -15.10 12.46 -6.75
C SER A 130 -16.28 11.53 -7.05
N GLU A 131 -16.18 10.23 -6.71
CA GLU A 131 -17.23 9.24 -7.00
C GLU A 131 -18.21 9.04 -5.82
N THR A 132 -19.14 8.09 -5.95
CA THR A 132 -20.20 7.77 -4.96
C THR A 132 -19.69 7.56 -3.53
N MET A 133 -18.39 7.26 -3.35
CA MET A 133 -17.74 7.02 -2.07
C MET A 133 -16.77 8.14 -1.63
N ALA A 134 -16.84 9.33 -2.23
CA ALA A 134 -15.94 10.47 -1.98
C ALA A 134 -15.75 10.83 -0.49
N GLY A 135 -16.80 10.67 0.32
CA GLY A 135 -16.79 10.99 1.75
C GLY A 135 -16.40 9.85 2.68
N ILE A 136 -16.12 8.65 2.16
CA ILE A 136 -15.87 7.44 2.96
C ILE A 136 -14.40 7.06 2.87
N ARG A 137 -13.81 6.62 3.98
CA ARG A 137 -12.41 6.17 3.98
C ARG A 137 -12.34 4.76 3.43
N CYS A 138 -11.36 4.49 2.57
CA CYS A 138 -11.20 3.16 1.96
C CYS A 138 -11.26 2.04 3.01
N PHE A 139 -10.64 2.25 4.18
CA PHE A 139 -10.57 1.25 5.25
C PHE A 139 -11.86 1.06 6.06
N ASP A 140 -12.88 1.89 5.86
CA ASP A 140 -14.20 1.67 6.48
C ASP A 140 -14.85 0.39 5.90
N CYS A 141 -14.51 0.08 4.64
CA CYS A 141 -14.93 -1.13 3.92
C CYS A 141 -13.77 -2.13 3.71
N HIS A 142 -12.57 -1.63 3.38
CA HIS A 142 -11.43 -2.46 3.00
C HIS A 142 -10.52 -2.79 4.19
N ARG A 143 -10.32 -4.09 4.48
CA ARG A 143 -9.45 -4.55 5.57
C ARG A 143 -8.33 -5.49 5.09
N PRO A 144 -7.19 -4.95 4.61
CA PRO A 144 -6.10 -5.73 4.02
C PRO A 144 -5.49 -6.79 4.95
N HIS A 145 -5.61 -6.63 6.28
CA HIS A 145 -5.04 -7.57 7.25
C HIS A 145 -6.01 -8.63 7.76
N ASP A 146 -7.32 -8.50 7.50
CA ASP A 146 -8.36 -9.24 8.21
C ASP A 146 -9.17 -10.12 7.25
N ARG A 147 -9.64 -9.56 6.12
CA ARG A 147 -10.62 -10.25 5.28
C ARG A 147 -10.17 -10.33 3.83
N LEU A 148 -10.61 -11.39 3.16
CA LEU A 148 -10.37 -11.62 1.72
C LEU A 148 -11.43 -10.98 0.83
N LYS A 149 -12.64 -10.74 1.34
CA LYS A 149 -13.74 -10.15 0.57
C LYS A 149 -14.76 -9.49 1.52
N MET A 150 -15.39 -8.42 1.04
CA MET A 150 -16.60 -7.87 1.68
C MET A 150 -17.79 -8.81 1.50
N LYS A 151 -18.73 -8.75 2.45
CA LYS A 151 -20.05 -9.40 2.39
C LYS A 151 -21.13 -8.33 2.46
N GLY A 152 -22.36 -8.58 2.02
CA GLY A 152 -23.44 -7.58 2.13
C GLY A 152 -23.75 -7.17 3.56
N SER A 153 -23.48 -8.03 4.55
CA SER A 153 -23.56 -7.66 5.98
C SER A 153 -22.65 -6.47 6.32
N ASP A 154 -21.53 -6.28 5.60
CA ASP A 154 -20.64 -5.14 5.80
C ASP A 154 -21.26 -3.83 5.29
N CYS A 155 -22.16 -3.89 4.30
CA CYS A 155 -22.92 -2.74 3.81
C CYS A 155 -24.04 -2.38 4.79
N LEU A 156 -24.81 -3.39 5.21
CA LEU A 156 -25.99 -3.23 6.06
C LEU A 156 -25.63 -2.80 7.49
N GLY A 157 -24.45 -3.19 8.01
CA GLY A 157 -24.12 -3.02 9.42
C GLY A 157 -23.82 -1.59 9.87
N ARG A 158 -23.54 -0.64 8.97
CA ARG A 158 -23.20 0.75 9.35
C ARG A 158 -23.91 1.85 8.55
N CYS A 159 -24.18 1.63 7.27
CA CYS A 159 -24.62 2.71 6.39
C CYS A 159 -25.95 2.40 5.68
N HIS A 160 -26.17 1.15 5.28
CA HIS A 160 -27.31 0.74 4.44
C HIS A 160 -28.36 -0.08 5.21
N MET A 161 -28.64 0.27 6.46
CA MET A 161 -29.45 -0.56 7.37
C MET A 161 -30.86 -0.87 6.85
N ASN A 162 -31.44 0.04 6.05
CA ASN A 162 -32.82 -0.06 5.58
C ASN A 162 -32.96 -0.61 4.15
N GLU A 163 -31.85 -0.83 3.42
CA GLU A 163 -31.92 -1.21 1.99
C GLU A 163 -32.64 -2.54 1.75
N VAL A 164 -32.60 -3.45 2.73
CA VAL A 164 -33.32 -4.74 2.66
C VAL A 164 -34.83 -4.54 2.56
N GLN A 165 -35.37 -3.44 3.10
CA GLN A 165 -36.80 -3.17 3.14
C GLN A 165 -37.31 -2.42 1.90
N VAL A 166 -36.40 -1.96 1.03
CA VAL A 166 -36.76 -1.19 -0.18
C VAL A 166 -37.13 -2.15 -1.31
N GLY A 167 -38.28 -1.89 -1.95
CA GLY A 167 -38.79 -2.65 -3.08
C GLY A 167 -38.78 -4.17 -2.83
N GLN A 168 -38.10 -4.91 -3.72
CA GLN A 168 -38.02 -6.37 -3.66
C GLN A 168 -36.67 -6.89 -3.14
N HIS A 169 -35.82 -6.06 -2.50
CA HIS A 169 -34.52 -6.53 -2.00
C HIS A 169 -34.65 -7.69 -1.02
N ARG A 170 -35.63 -7.66 -0.12
CA ARG A 170 -35.89 -8.77 0.82
C ARG A 170 -36.14 -10.10 0.10
N VAL A 171 -36.84 -10.09 -1.03
CA VAL A 171 -37.10 -11.30 -1.81
C VAL A 171 -35.81 -11.83 -2.44
N HIS A 172 -34.99 -10.95 -3.02
CA HIS A 172 -33.72 -11.34 -3.62
C HIS A 172 -32.74 -11.91 -2.58
N ILE A 173 -32.64 -11.27 -1.41
CA ILE A 173 -31.73 -11.72 -0.35
C ILE A 173 -32.24 -13.03 0.27
N ASN A 174 -33.52 -13.11 0.65
CA ASN A 174 -34.02 -14.24 1.44
C ASN A 174 -34.47 -15.44 0.59
N LYS A 175 -35.09 -15.20 -0.58
CA LYS A 175 -35.60 -16.28 -1.44
C LYS A 175 -34.60 -16.68 -2.52
N ALA A 176 -33.98 -15.71 -3.19
CA ALA A 176 -33.02 -16.00 -4.25
C ALA A 176 -31.58 -16.22 -3.73
N GLY A 177 -31.31 -15.88 -2.47
CA GLY A 177 -30.00 -16.09 -1.83
C GLY A 177 -28.88 -15.23 -2.43
N VAL A 178 -29.20 -14.12 -3.08
CA VAL A 178 -28.19 -13.22 -3.66
C VAL A 178 -27.76 -12.14 -2.67
N ASP A 179 -26.47 -11.81 -2.69
CA ASP A 179 -25.88 -10.78 -1.83
C ASP A 179 -25.90 -9.40 -2.52
N CYS A 180 -25.78 -8.30 -1.76
CA CYS A 180 -25.77 -6.93 -2.28
C CYS A 180 -24.75 -6.76 -3.42
N ILE A 181 -23.57 -7.34 -3.24
CA ILE A 181 -22.45 -7.27 -4.19
C ILE A 181 -22.65 -8.14 -5.46
N TYR A 182 -23.72 -8.94 -5.53
CA TYR A 182 -24.10 -9.65 -6.75
C TYR A 182 -24.58 -8.67 -7.83
N CYS A 183 -25.34 -7.65 -7.42
CA CYS A 183 -25.86 -6.61 -8.30
C CYS A 183 -25.03 -5.32 -8.21
N HIS A 184 -24.71 -4.87 -6.99
CA HIS A 184 -24.06 -3.60 -6.74
C HIS A 184 -22.53 -3.71 -6.77
N ARG A 185 -21.86 -2.66 -7.25
CA ARG A 185 -20.39 -2.51 -7.15
C ARG A 185 -20.07 -1.34 -6.23
N ALA A 186 -19.19 -1.55 -5.24
CA ALA A 186 -18.95 -0.63 -4.12
C ALA A 186 -18.43 0.78 -4.48
N HIS A 187 -18.03 1.07 -5.72
CA HIS A 187 -17.58 2.41 -6.12
C HIS A 187 -18.52 3.10 -7.13
N THR A 188 -19.43 2.36 -7.75
CA THR A 188 -20.43 2.92 -8.68
C THR A 188 -21.84 2.90 -8.09
N TRP A 189 -22.10 1.93 -7.21
CA TRP A 189 -23.33 1.57 -6.50
C TRP A 189 -24.57 1.35 -7.38
N LYS A 190 -24.89 2.25 -8.30
CA LYS A 190 -26.01 2.15 -9.23
C LYS A 190 -25.82 0.98 -10.20
N VAL A 191 -26.86 0.15 -10.31
CA VAL A 191 -26.96 -0.87 -11.35
C VAL A 191 -27.54 -0.17 -12.59
N GLY A 192 -26.70 0.04 -13.61
CA GLY A 192 -27.17 0.58 -14.89
C GLY A 192 -28.08 -0.42 -15.62
N GLU A 193 -28.95 0.09 -16.50
CA GLU A 193 -29.96 -0.71 -17.23
C GLU A 193 -29.34 -1.93 -17.95
N GLU A 194 -28.25 -1.72 -18.68
CA GLU A 194 -27.51 -2.77 -19.39
C GLU A 194 -27.03 -3.88 -18.44
N ASN A 195 -26.52 -3.50 -17.27
CA ASN A 195 -26.11 -4.48 -16.25
C ASN A 195 -27.32 -5.18 -15.63
N ALA A 196 -28.42 -4.48 -15.40
CA ALA A 196 -29.64 -5.08 -14.87
C ALA A 196 -30.22 -6.11 -15.86
N LYS A 197 -30.31 -5.79 -17.15
CA LYS A 197 -30.73 -6.73 -18.21
C LYS A 197 -29.91 -8.01 -18.17
N ARG A 198 -28.58 -7.89 -18.05
CA ARG A 198 -27.68 -9.05 -18.00
C ARG A 198 -27.77 -9.84 -16.68
N LEU A 199 -27.96 -9.17 -15.54
CA LEU A 199 -27.94 -9.81 -14.22
C LEU A 199 -29.29 -10.44 -13.85
N CYS A 200 -30.39 -9.71 -14.06
CA CYS A 200 -31.74 -10.17 -13.72
C CYS A 200 -32.18 -11.34 -14.60
N SER A 201 -31.87 -11.27 -15.90
CA SER A 201 -32.19 -12.32 -16.89
C SER A 201 -31.54 -13.67 -16.62
N LYS A 202 -30.61 -13.76 -15.65
CA LYS A 202 -30.03 -15.03 -15.22
C LYS A 202 -31.00 -15.91 -14.44
N CYS A 203 -32.01 -15.30 -13.81
CA CYS A 203 -32.93 -16.01 -12.93
C CYS A 203 -34.39 -15.87 -13.37
N HIS A 204 -34.77 -14.75 -13.96
CA HIS A 204 -36.15 -14.47 -14.40
C HIS A 204 -36.15 -13.50 -15.58
N GLU A 205 -37.27 -13.42 -16.29
CA GLU A 205 -37.42 -12.44 -17.38
C GLU A 205 -37.16 -11.01 -16.88
N TYR A 206 -36.46 -10.21 -17.70
CA TYR A 206 -36.08 -8.86 -17.33
C TYR A 206 -37.31 -7.99 -17.04
N ARG A 207 -37.30 -7.36 -15.86
CA ARG A 207 -38.29 -6.35 -15.47
C ARG A 207 -37.53 -5.09 -15.05
N LYS A 208 -38.01 -3.94 -15.51
CA LYS A 208 -37.42 -2.63 -15.19
C LYS A 208 -37.52 -2.36 -13.68
N PRO A 209 -36.38 -2.20 -12.97
CA PRO A 209 -36.40 -2.00 -11.53
C PRO A 209 -37.20 -0.80 -11.06
N GLU A 210 -37.29 0.25 -11.87
CA GLU A 210 -38.06 1.45 -11.53
C GLU A 210 -39.56 1.15 -11.30
N LEU A 211 -40.07 0.04 -11.84
CA LEU A 211 -41.48 -0.36 -11.72
C LEU A 211 -41.82 -1.03 -10.37
N PHE A 212 -40.84 -1.33 -9.52
CA PHE A 212 -41.07 -2.07 -8.26
C PHE A 212 -40.13 -1.66 -7.11
N ILE A 213 -39.43 -0.53 -7.27
CA ILE A 213 -38.60 0.08 -6.21
C ILE A 213 -39.42 1.04 -5.31
N TYR A 214 -40.70 1.28 -5.63
CA TYR A 214 -41.64 2.07 -4.82
C TYR A 214 -42.86 1.25 -4.42
#